data_AF-V3Z5S1-F1
#
_entry.id   AF-V3Z5S1-F1
#
_cell.length_a   1.000
_cell.length_b   1.000
_cell.length_c   1.000
_cell.angle_alpha   90.00
_cell.angle_beta   90.00
_cell.angle_gamma   90.00
#
_symmetry.space_group_name_H-M   'P 1'
#
loop_
_entity.id
_entity.type
_entity.pdbx_description
1 polymer ?
#
loop_
_entity_poly.entity_id
_entity_poly.type
_entity_poly.pdbx_seq_one_letter_code
_entity_poly.pdbx_strand_id
1 'polypeptide(L)'
;EEKLELLKLLERVPIPIKESIEEPSAKVNVLLQAYISQLKLEGFALMADMVYITQSAGRLIRAIFEIVLHRSWAQLTDKALALSKMVNKRMWQSMTPLRQFRKIGEEVVKKIEKKNFPFERLYDLGYNEIGELLRMPKMGKTIHKYVHQFPKLDLSVHIQPITRSTLRVELTITPDFQWEEKIHQNSEAFWILVEDVDSEVILHHEYFLLKSKFAQDEHIVKFFVPVFEPLPPQYFIRVVSDKWIGSETQLPVSFRHLILPEKYPPPTELLDLQPLPITALRNSLFESLYSERFPIFNPIQTQVFNAIYNSDDNVFVGAPTGSGKTTCAEFAILRMFTQNPEGRCVYVAPLEALAQQ
;
A
#
# COMPACT_ATOMS: atom_id res chain seq x y z
N GLU A 1 -44.08 19.99 10.95
CA GLU A 1 -43.45 21.18 10.34
C GLU A 1 -42.18 20.83 9.56
N GLU A 2 -41.26 20.06 10.14
CA GLU A 2 -40.00 19.63 9.47
C GLU A 2 -40.18 18.85 8.16
N LYS A 3 -41.25 18.05 8.04
CA LYS A 3 -41.49 17.15 6.91
C LYS A 3 -41.54 17.88 5.56
N LEU A 4 -42.10 19.09 5.52
CA LEU A 4 -42.24 19.86 4.29
C LEU A 4 -40.90 20.45 3.83
N GLU A 5 -40.04 20.86 4.78
CA GLU A 5 -38.69 21.29 4.48
C GLU A 5 -37.81 20.12 4.01
N LEU A 6 -37.91 18.95 4.67
CA LEU A 6 -37.20 17.74 4.27
C LEU A 6 -37.57 17.28 2.85
N LEU A 7 -38.85 17.37 2.46
CA LEU A 7 -39.29 17.06 1.09
C LEU A 7 -38.62 17.96 0.04
N LYS A 8 -38.54 19.28 0.32
CA LYS A 8 -37.83 20.23 -0.56
C LYS A 8 -36.34 19.94 -0.66
N LEU A 9 -35.71 19.44 0.41
CA LEU A 9 -34.30 19.05 0.38
C LEU A 9 -34.10 17.75 -0.39
N LEU A 10 -35.01 16.79 -0.26
CA LEU A 10 -34.94 15.49 -0.93
C LEU A 10 -34.90 15.65 -2.46
N GLU A 11 -35.60 16.64 -3.02
CA GLU A 11 -35.54 16.99 -4.45
C GLU A 11 -34.20 17.63 -4.89
N ARG A 12 -33.39 18.10 -3.95
CA ARG A 12 -32.16 18.88 -4.20
C ARG A 12 -30.87 18.16 -3.85
N VAL A 13 -30.94 17.06 -3.11
CA VAL A 13 -29.76 16.28 -2.72
C VAL A 13 -29.27 15.43 -3.91
N PRO A 14 -27.94 15.34 -4.12
CA PRO A 14 -27.39 14.72 -5.32
C PRO A 14 -27.40 13.19 -5.31
N ILE A 15 -27.39 12.56 -4.13
CA ILE A 15 -27.41 11.09 -4.00
C ILE A 15 -28.84 10.64 -3.69
N PRO A 16 -29.44 9.77 -4.54
CA PRO A 16 -30.79 9.26 -4.30
C PRO A 16 -30.93 8.55 -2.96
N ILE A 17 -32.08 8.74 -2.32
CA ILE A 17 -32.46 8.14 -1.04
C ILE A 17 -33.57 7.13 -1.32
N LYS A 18 -33.40 5.89 -0.86
CA LYS A 18 -34.35 4.80 -1.12
C LYS A 18 -35.44 4.72 -0.05
N GLU A 19 -35.09 5.15 1.15
CA GLU A 19 -35.93 5.14 2.34
C GLU A 19 -37.07 6.14 2.21
N SER A 20 -38.21 5.83 2.85
CA SER A 20 -39.32 6.77 2.96
C SER A 20 -38.93 7.98 3.81
N ILE A 21 -39.45 9.16 3.48
CA ILE A 21 -39.21 10.40 4.24
C ILE A 21 -39.67 10.33 5.70
N GLU A 22 -40.53 9.36 6.01
CA GLU A 22 -41.02 9.11 7.37
C GLU A 22 -40.01 8.34 8.22
N GLU A 23 -39.03 7.69 7.58
CA GLU A 23 -37.98 6.98 8.29
C GLU A 23 -36.90 7.93 8.81
N PRO A 24 -36.46 7.77 10.07
CA PRO A 24 -35.35 8.57 10.62
C PRO A 24 -34.07 8.46 9.77
N SER A 25 -33.84 7.32 9.13
CA SER A 25 -32.70 7.08 8.22
C SER A 25 -32.68 8.06 7.05
N ALA A 26 -33.84 8.32 6.42
CA ALA A 26 -33.96 9.29 5.34
C ALA A 26 -33.61 10.70 5.82
N LYS A 27 -34.10 11.09 7.01
CA LYS A 27 -33.77 12.39 7.62
C LYS A 27 -32.26 12.54 7.83
N VAL A 28 -31.59 11.54 8.40
CA VAL A 28 -30.12 11.59 8.61
C VAL A 28 -29.37 11.71 7.29
N ASN A 29 -29.77 10.93 6.28
CA ASN A 29 -29.16 10.95 4.95
C ASN A 29 -29.32 12.31 4.27
N VAL A 30 -30.55 12.85 4.20
CA VAL A 30 -30.82 14.18 3.62
C VAL A 30 -29.99 15.26 4.32
N LEU A 31 -29.96 15.27 5.66
CA LEU A 31 -29.25 16.30 6.42
C LEU A 31 -27.73 16.24 6.21
N LEU A 32 -27.15 15.05 6.09
CA LEU A 32 -25.73 14.90 5.77
C LEU A 32 -25.42 15.43 4.35
N GLN A 33 -26.25 15.10 3.36
CA GLN A 33 -26.09 15.60 2.00
C GLN A 33 -26.30 17.13 1.91
N ALA A 34 -27.28 17.66 2.65
CA ALA A 34 -27.52 19.10 2.75
C ALA A 34 -26.33 19.83 3.40
N TYR A 35 -25.71 19.22 4.41
CA TYR A 35 -24.50 19.74 5.03
C TYR A 35 -23.34 19.85 4.04
N ILE A 36 -23.04 18.77 3.30
CA ILE A 36 -21.97 18.73 2.28
C ILE A 36 -22.25 19.74 1.16
N SER A 37 -23.53 19.88 0.78
CA SER A 37 -24.00 20.83 -0.24
C SER A 37 -24.06 22.28 0.24
N GLN A 38 -23.80 22.54 1.52
CA GLN A 38 -23.91 23.87 2.15
C GLN A 38 -25.29 24.52 1.99
N LEU A 39 -26.36 23.71 1.97
CA LEU A 39 -27.73 24.23 1.91
C LEU A 39 -28.09 24.94 3.22
N LYS A 40 -28.87 26.01 3.10
CA LYS A 40 -29.44 26.71 4.25
C LYS A 40 -30.74 26.02 4.67
N LEU A 41 -30.89 25.82 5.97
CA LEU A 41 -32.10 25.29 6.60
C LEU A 41 -32.81 26.44 7.33
N GLU A 42 -34.14 26.44 7.30
CA GLU A 42 -34.99 27.43 7.97
C GLU A 42 -35.39 26.95 9.37
N GLY A 43 -35.66 25.65 9.53
CA GLY A 43 -36.07 25.06 10.81
C GLY A 43 -34.94 24.96 11.83
N PHE A 44 -35.14 25.53 13.02
CA PHE A 44 -34.17 25.46 14.13
C PHE A 44 -33.86 24.02 14.56
N ALA A 45 -34.88 23.17 14.66
CA ALA A 45 -34.72 21.77 15.05
C ALA A 45 -33.89 20.98 14.01
N LEU A 46 -34.14 21.16 12.71
CA LEU A 46 -33.35 20.53 11.64
C LEU A 46 -31.90 21.01 11.62
N MET A 47 -31.65 22.29 11.91
CA MET A 47 -30.29 22.80 12.06
C MET A 47 -29.55 22.14 13.23
N ALA A 48 -30.20 21.98 14.38
CA ALA A 48 -29.63 21.31 15.54
C ALA A 48 -29.29 19.84 15.22
N ASP A 49 -30.21 19.13 14.55
CA ASP A 49 -30.00 17.74 14.13
C ASP A 49 -28.87 17.61 13.12
N MET A 50 -28.78 18.51 12.13
CA MET A 50 -27.68 18.52 11.16
C MET A 50 -26.33 18.69 11.85
N VAL A 51 -26.22 19.58 12.86
CA VAL A 51 -24.99 19.76 13.64
C VAL A 51 -24.65 18.49 14.42
N TYR A 52 -25.63 17.87 15.08
CA TYR A 52 -25.44 16.62 15.83
C TYR A 52 -24.95 15.46 14.94
N ILE A 53 -25.58 15.29 13.77
CA ILE A 53 -25.21 14.27 12.78
C ILE A 53 -23.79 14.51 12.30
N THR A 54 -23.44 15.74 11.93
CA THR A 54 -22.15 16.05 11.30
C THR A 54 -20.97 16.01 12.26
N GLN A 55 -21.18 16.34 13.55
CA GLN A 55 -20.19 16.11 14.62
C GLN A 55 -19.82 14.64 14.77
N SER A 56 -20.75 13.73 14.42
CA SER A 56 -20.56 12.28 14.51
C SER A 56 -20.13 11.65 13.19
N ALA A 57 -20.54 12.21 12.07
CA ALA A 57 -20.31 11.67 10.73
C ALA A 57 -18.82 11.45 10.44
N GLY A 58 -17.95 12.39 10.80
CA GLY A 58 -16.51 12.28 10.52
C GLY A 58 -15.89 10.99 11.09
N ARG A 59 -16.10 10.70 12.38
CA ARG A 59 -15.58 9.49 13.02
C ARG A 59 -16.26 8.20 12.55
N LEU A 60 -17.58 8.26 12.30
CA LEU A 60 -18.34 7.09 11.83
C LEU A 60 -17.92 6.68 10.43
N ILE A 61 -17.81 7.63 9.51
CA ILE A 61 -17.37 7.37 8.13
C ILE A 61 -15.91 6.94 8.11
N ARG A 62 -15.06 7.48 9.00
CA ARG A 62 -13.68 7.02 9.12
C ARG A 62 -13.59 5.57 9.59
N ALA A 63 -14.40 5.17 10.56
CA ALA A 63 -14.50 3.78 10.98
C ALA A 63 -14.98 2.86 9.84
N ILE A 64 -15.96 3.31 9.05
CA ILE A 64 -16.40 2.58 7.84
C ILE A 64 -15.23 2.41 6.87
N PHE A 65 -14.50 3.49 6.57
CA PHE A 65 -13.32 3.45 5.71
C PHE A 65 -12.27 2.43 6.20
N GLU A 66 -11.93 2.43 7.48
CA GLU A 66 -10.96 1.48 8.04
C GLU A 66 -11.45 0.03 7.96
N ILE A 67 -12.74 -0.24 8.21
CA ILE A 67 -13.33 -1.57 8.07
C ILE A 67 -13.22 -2.07 6.62
N VAL A 68 -13.57 -1.23 5.64
CA VAL A 68 -13.58 -1.66 4.23
C VAL A 68 -12.18 -1.76 3.63
N LEU A 69 -11.24 -0.93 4.10
CA LEU A 69 -9.82 -1.01 3.75
C LEU A 69 -9.21 -2.32 4.26
N HIS A 70 -9.46 -2.69 5.51
CA HIS A 70 -8.99 -3.96 6.08
C HIS A 70 -9.64 -5.20 5.45
N ARG A 71 -10.83 -5.06 4.86
CA ARG A 71 -11.48 -6.11 4.07
C ARG A 71 -11.03 -6.14 2.61
N SER A 72 -10.13 -5.25 2.20
CA SER A 72 -9.61 -5.15 0.84
C SER A 72 -10.66 -4.85 -0.23
N TRP A 73 -11.74 -4.15 0.10
CA TRP A 73 -12.75 -3.75 -0.89
C TRP A 73 -12.39 -2.42 -1.54
N ALA A 74 -11.75 -2.45 -2.71
CA ALA A 74 -11.15 -1.27 -3.35
C ALA A 74 -12.19 -0.17 -3.65
N GLN A 75 -13.26 -0.50 -4.40
CA GLN A 75 -14.27 0.49 -4.76
C GLN A 75 -14.99 1.11 -3.55
N LEU A 76 -15.25 0.32 -2.50
CA LEU A 76 -15.93 0.84 -1.31
C LEU A 76 -14.99 1.65 -0.43
N THR A 77 -13.71 1.27 -0.37
CA THR A 77 -12.63 2.04 0.26
C THR A 77 -12.52 3.42 -0.37
N ASP A 78 -12.49 3.49 -1.70
CA ASP A 78 -12.45 4.76 -2.43
C ASP A 78 -13.65 5.65 -2.09
N LYS A 79 -14.87 5.10 -2.21
CA LYS A 79 -16.12 5.83 -1.87
C LYS A 79 -16.16 6.27 -0.41
N ALA A 80 -15.75 5.43 0.53
CA ALA A 80 -15.75 5.74 1.96
C ALA A 80 -14.73 6.84 2.30
N LEU A 81 -13.54 6.78 1.71
CA LEU A 81 -12.51 7.81 1.87
C LEU A 81 -12.95 9.14 1.25
N ALA A 82 -13.50 9.10 0.03
CA ALA A 82 -14.07 10.27 -0.63
C ALA A 82 -15.16 10.90 0.23
N LEU A 83 -16.10 10.11 0.78
CA LEU A 83 -17.15 10.61 1.66
C LEU A 83 -16.58 11.22 2.95
N SER A 84 -15.55 10.60 3.55
CA SER A 84 -14.87 11.14 4.73
C SER A 84 -14.31 12.53 4.45
N LYS A 85 -13.63 12.70 3.31
CA LYS A 85 -13.11 14.01 2.88
C LYS A 85 -14.23 15.00 2.58
N MET A 86 -15.29 14.59 1.89
CA MET A 86 -16.43 15.45 1.54
C MET A 86 -17.14 16.00 2.78
N VAL A 87 -17.29 15.18 3.82
CA VAL A 87 -17.82 15.62 5.12
C VAL A 87 -16.85 16.60 5.79
N ASN A 88 -15.56 16.27 5.86
CA ASN A 88 -14.57 17.14 6.53
C ASN A 88 -14.35 18.48 5.81
N LYS A 89 -14.38 18.49 4.49
CA LYS A 89 -14.18 19.69 3.65
C LYS A 89 -15.49 20.42 3.33
N ARG A 90 -16.64 19.80 3.64
CA ARG A 90 -17.98 20.32 3.38
C ARG A 90 -18.18 20.73 1.92
N MET A 91 -17.82 19.83 1.01
CA MET A 91 -17.96 20.00 -0.44
C MET A 91 -18.02 18.66 -1.14
N TRP A 92 -18.60 18.62 -2.34
CA TRP A 92 -18.64 17.41 -3.17
C TRP A 92 -17.38 17.26 -4.01
N GLN A 93 -17.05 16.02 -4.39
CA GLN A 93 -15.91 15.72 -5.26
C GLN A 93 -16.03 16.29 -6.68
N SER A 94 -17.25 16.56 -7.16
CA SER A 94 -17.50 17.17 -8.46
C SER A 94 -17.20 18.67 -8.51
N MET A 95 -17.02 19.30 -7.34
CA MET A 95 -16.65 20.70 -7.22
C MET A 95 -15.14 20.88 -7.43
N THR A 96 -14.70 22.09 -7.79
CA THR A 96 -13.27 22.32 -8.03
C THR A 96 -12.43 22.13 -6.76
N PRO A 97 -11.29 21.41 -6.82
CA PRO A 97 -10.40 21.22 -5.67
C PRO A 97 -9.93 22.52 -5.03
N LEU A 98 -9.90 23.62 -5.80
CA LEU A 98 -9.51 24.95 -5.35
C LEU A 98 -10.40 25.52 -4.23
N ARG A 99 -11.63 25.01 -4.06
CA ARG A 99 -12.50 25.37 -2.91
C ARG A 99 -11.84 25.10 -1.57
N GLN A 100 -10.89 24.17 -1.50
CA GLN A 100 -10.20 23.82 -0.27
C GLN A 100 -9.25 24.94 0.21
N PHE A 101 -8.89 25.89 -0.66
CA PHE A 101 -8.15 27.10 -0.29
C PHE A 101 -9.13 28.21 0.14
N ARG A 102 -9.33 28.38 1.45
CA ARG A 102 -10.28 29.37 2.02
C ARG A 102 -10.07 30.83 1.60
N LYS A 103 -8.91 31.17 1.06
CA LYS A 103 -8.56 32.53 0.59
C LYS A 103 -9.05 32.83 -0.82
N ILE A 104 -9.51 31.83 -1.57
CA ILE A 104 -10.09 32.04 -2.91
C ILE A 104 -11.55 32.47 -2.72
N GLY A 105 -11.93 33.58 -3.34
CA GLY A 105 -13.31 34.07 -3.29
C GLY A 105 -14.28 33.16 -4.05
N GLU A 106 -15.50 33.02 -3.54
CA GLU A 106 -16.56 32.16 -4.10
C GLU A 106 -16.90 32.52 -5.56
N GLU A 107 -16.75 33.79 -5.96
CA GLU A 107 -16.96 34.22 -7.36
C GLU A 107 -15.96 33.56 -8.31
N VAL A 108 -14.69 33.45 -7.91
CA VAL A 108 -13.62 32.84 -8.72
C VAL A 108 -13.91 31.35 -8.89
N VAL A 109 -14.23 30.68 -7.80
CA VAL A 109 -14.58 29.25 -7.78
C VAL A 109 -15.76 28.96 -8.72
N LYS A 110 -16.86 29.74 -8.61
CA LYS A 110 -18.03 29.57 -9.48
C LYS A 110 -17.71 29.80 -10.95
N LYS A 111 -16.81 30.73 -11.28
CA LYS A 111 -16.36 30.93 -12.68
C LYS A 111 -15.58 29.74 -13.20
N ILE A 112 -14.71 29.14 -12.37
CA ILE A 112 -13.95 27.93 -12.72
C ILE A 112 -14.90 26.76 -12.97
N GLU A 113 -15.83 26.51 -12.05
CA GLU A 113 -16.81 25.42 -12.18
C GLU A 113 -17.75 25.61 -13.38
N LYS A 114 -18.16 26.86 -13.67
CA LYS A 114 -19.00 27.18 -14.84
C LYS A 114 -18.31 26.86 -16.17
N LYS A 115 -16.98 26.92 -16.23
CA LYS A 115 -16.22 26.55 -17.43
C LYS A 115 -16.17 25.04 -17.66
N ASN A 116 -16.44 24.24 -16.61
CA ASN A 116 -16.38 22.78 -16.65
C ASN A 116 -15.10 22.24 -17.30
N PHE A 117 -13.98 22.85 -16.95
CA PHE A 117 -12.66 22.53 -17.48
C PHE A 117 -11.94 21.58 -16.52
N PRO A 118 -11.31 20.49 -16.98
CA PRO A 118 -10.60 19.55 -16.11
C PRO A 118 -9.54 20.26 -15.27
N PHE A 119 -9.49 19.94 -13.96
CA PHE A 119 -8.57 20.60 -13.03
C PHE A 119 -7.10 20.42 -13.44
N GLU A 120 -6.72 19.23 -13.88
CA GLU A 120 -5.33 18.89 -14.29
C GLU A 120 -4.79 19.78 -15.41
N ARG A 121 -5.67 20.26 -16.30
CA ARG A 121 -5.26 21.14 -17.38
C ARG A 121 -4.81 22.53 -16.91
N LEU A 122 -5.10 22.90 -15.66
CA LEU A 122 -4.60 24.16 -15.08
C LEU A 122 -3.09 24.11 -14.79
N TYR A 123 -2.48 22.91 -14.67
CA TYR A 123 -1.03 22.79 -14.50
C TYR A 123 -0.26 23.16 -15.78
N ASP A 124 -0.85 22.94 -16.95
CA ASP A 124 -0.22 23.22 -18.25
C ASP A 124 -0.23 24.73 -18.61
N LEU A 125 -1.07 25.53 -17.93
CA LEU A 125 -1.36 26.90 -18.31
C LEU A 125 -0.53 27.93 -17.54
N GLY A 126 -0.06 28.96 -18.24
CA GLY A 126 0.58 30.11 -17.62
C GLY A 126 -0.38 30.97 -16.81
N TYR A 127 0.13 31.76 -15.86
CA TYR A 127 -0.70 32.64 -15.02
C TYR A 127 -1.53 33.66 -15.82
N ASN A 128 -1.06 34.11 -16.99
CA ASN A 128 -1.80 35.01 -17.89
C ASN A 128 -2.97 34.28 -18.54
N GLU A 129 -2.73 33.08 -19.07
CA GLU A 129 -3.73 32.25 -19.75
C GLU A 129 -4.85 31.83 -18.80
N ILE A 130 -4.52 31.45 -17.56
CA ILE A 130 -5.51 31.17 -16.51
C ILE A 130 -6.38 32.41 -16.25
N GLY A 131 -5.75 33.59 -16.18
CA GLY A 131 -6.43 34.86 -15.99
C GLY A 131 -7.39 35.19 -17.14
N GLU A 132 -6.98 34.98 -18.38
CA GLU A 132 -7.81 35.20 -19.57
C GLU A 132 -8.95 34.17 -19.69
N LEU A 133 -8.66 32.89 -19.46
CA LEU A 133 -9.63 31.79 -19.50
C LEU A 133 -10.83 32.07 -18.57
N LEU A 134 -10.54 32.59 -17.38
CA LEU A 134 -11.54 32.93 -16.35
C LEU A 134 -12.08 34.35 -16.48
N ARG A 135 -11.60 35.14 -17.45
CA ARG A 135 -11.90 36.58 -17.61
C ARG A 135 -11.63 37.38 -16.33
N MET A 136 -10.57 37.02 -15.63
CA MET A 136 -10.13 37.53 -14.32
C MET A 136 -8.60 37.68 -14.30
N PRO A 137 -8.00 38.55 -15.14
CA PRO A 137 -6.55 38.62 -15.32
C PRO A 137 -5.79 38.93 -14.02
N LYS A 138 -6.37 39.74 -13.14
CA LYS A 138 -5.78 40.08 -11.82
C LYS A 138 -5.62 38.85 -10.90
N MET A 139 -6.49 37.85 -11.03
CA MET A 139 -6.48 36.65 -10.18
C MET A 139 -5.64 35.51 -10.75
N GLY A 140 -5.19 35.60 -12.01
CA GLY A 140 -4.45 34.53 -12.68
C GLY A 140 -3.21 34.08 -11.91
N LYS A 141 -2.42 35.04 -11.38
CA LYS A 141 -1.24 34.75 -10.54
C LYS A 141 -1.59 33.99 -9.26
N THR A 142 -2.66 34.39 -8.58
CA THR A 142 -3.10 33.76 -7.32
C THR A 142 -3.61 32.35 -7.56
N ILE A 143 -4.37 32.13 -8.64
CA ILE A 143 -4.90 30.81 -8.99
C ILE A 143 -3.75 29.89 -9.39
N HIS A 144 -2.85 30.37 -10.26
CA HIS A 144 -1.64 29.63 -10.63
C HIS A 144 -0.82 29.20 -9.40
N LYS A 145 -0.64 30.11 -8.43
CA LYS A 145 0.03 29.77 -7.16
C LYS A 145 -0.70 28.63 -6.43
N TYR A 146 -2.02 28.71 -6.26
CA TYR A 146 -2.76 27.67 -5.52
C TYR A 146 -2.83 26.33 -6.26
N VAL A 147 -2.86 26.34 -7.59
CA VAL A 147 -2.76 25.12 -8.40
C VAL A 147 -1.43 24.41 -8.11
N HIS A 148 -0.31 25.13 -8.12
CA HIS A 148 1.01 24.55 -7.83
C HIS A 148 1.25 24.26 -6.35
N GLN A 149 0.42 24.78 -5.44
CA GLN A 149 0.43 24.40 -4.02
C GLN A 149 -0.50 23.23 -3.72
N PHE A 150 -1.33 22.80 -4.67
CA PHE A 150 -2.22 21.67 -4.47
C PHE A 150 -1.40 20.37 -4.42
N PRO A 151 -1.58 19.50 -3.40
CA PRO A 151 -0.77 18.30 -3.29
C PRO A 151 -0.94 17.37 -4.49
N LYS A 152 0.16 17.15 -5.21
CA LYS A 152 0.26 16.26 -6.37
C LYS A 152 1.54 15.44 -6.24
N LEU A 153 1.46 14.15 -6.57
CA LEU A 153 2.58 13.22 -6.47
C LEU A 153 2.77 12.55 -7.83
N ASP A 154 3.98 12.59 -8.37
CA ASP A 154 4.35 11.82 -9.54
C ASP A 154 4.86 10.44 -9.09
N LEU A 155 4.40 9.41 -9.78
CA LEU A 155 4.67 8.02 -9.44
C LEU A 155 5.48 7.36 -10.54
N SER A 156 6.55 6.67 -10.16
CA SER A 156 7.26 5.75 -11.05
C SER A 156 7.46 4.41 -10.34
N VAL A 157 7.48 3.33 -11.11
CA VAL A 157 7.50 1.97 -10.57
C VAL A 157 8.60 1.15 -11.22
N HIS A 158 9.33 0.41 -10.38
CA HIS A 158 10.24 -0.63 -10.81
C HIS A 158 9.78 -1.98 -10.25
N ILE A 159 9.52 -2.94 -11.13
CA ILE A 159 8.95 -4.25 -10.79
C ILE A 159 10.04 -5.30 -10.90
N GLN A 160 10.14 -6.15 -9.89
CA GLN A 160 11.11 -7.23 -9.82
C GLN A 160 10.41 -8.54 -9.46
N PRO A 161 10.27 -9.49 -10.41
CA PRO A 161 9.75 -10.82 -10.13
C PRO A 161 10.64 -11.57 -9.12
N ILE A 162 10.06 -11.99 -8.00
CA ILE A 162 10.79 -12.79 -6.99
C ILE A 162 10.48 -14.26 -7.19
N THR A 163 9.20 -14.58 -7.35
CA THR A 163 8.71 -15.91 -7.69
C THR A 163 7.63 -15.77 -8.77
N ARG A 164 7.07 -16.89 -9.23
CA ARG A 164 5.90 -16.87 -10.13
C ARG A 164 4.64 -16.27 -9.50
N SER A 165 4.58 -16.24 -8.17
CA SER A 165 3.40 -15.80 -7.42
C SER A 165 3.61 -14.48 -6.67
N THR A 166 4.81 -13.89 -6.72
CA THR A 166 5.16 -12.72 -5.91
C THR A 166 6.06 -11.78 -6.69
N LEU A 167 5.62 -10.52 -6.80
CA LEU A 167 6.43 -9.43 -7.33
C LEU A 167 6.87 -8.51 -6.19
N ARG A 168 8.13 -8.10 -6.23
CA ARG A 168 8.60 -6.94 -5.48
C ARG A 168 8.35 -5.69 -6.31
N VAL A 169 7.68 -4.72 -5.71
CA VAL A 169 7.38 -3.43 -6.31
C VAL A 169 8.17 -2.38 -5.55
N GLU A 170 9.00 -1.63 -6.28
CA GLU A 170 9.71 -0.45 -5.81
C GLU A 170 9.02 0.76 -6.41
N LEU A 171 8.17 1.42 -5.61
CA LEU A 171 7.44 2.62 -5.97
C LEU A 171 8.26 3.85 -5.56
N THR A 172 8.63 4.67 -6.54
CA THR A 172 9.24 5.98 -6.30
C THR A 172 8.16 7.05 -6.38
N ILE A 173 7.97 7.76 -5.27
CA ILE A 173 7.01 8.85 -5.10
C ILE A 173 7.78 10.17 -5.13
N THR A 174 7.44 11.03 -6.08
CA THR A 174 8.08 12.34 -6.27
C THR A 174 7.05 13.43 -6.01
N PRO A 175 7.22 14.29 -4.99
CA PRO A 175 6.31 15.40 -4.76
C PRO A 175 6.38 16.43 -5.89
N ASP A 176 5.27 16.68 -6.60
CA ASP A 176 5.15 17.68 -7.67
C ASP A 176 4.25 18.85 -7.22
N PHE A 177 4.60 19.48 -6.10
CA PHE A 177 3.91 20.65 -5.61
C PHE A 177 4.78 21.51 -4.69
N GLN A 178 4.44 22.78 -4.58
CA GLN A 178 5.11 23.75 -3.72
C GLN A 178 4.56 23.66 -2.29
N TRP A 179 5.42 23.26 -1.36
CA TRP A 179 5.03 23.20 0.05
C TRP A 179 4.82 24.60 0.65
N GLU A 180 3.68 24.81 1.32
CA GLU A 180 3.40 26.00 2.13
C GLU A 180 2.92 25.55 3.52
N GLU A 181 3.70 25.81 4.56
CA GLU A 181 3.41 25.37 5.93
C GLU A 181 2.05 25.84 6.45
N LYS A 182 1.60 27.03 6.03
CA LYS A 182 0.28 27.57 6.42
C LYS A 182 -0.89 26.74 5.88
N ILE A 183 -0.66 25.95 4.83
CA ILE A 183 -1.66 25.15 4.13
C ILE A 183 -1.47 23.67 4.49
N HIS A 184 -0.25 23.14 4.31
CA HIS A 184 0.09 21.72 4.44
C HIS A 184 0.50 21.32 5.86
N GLN A 185 0.73 22.29 6.74
CA GLN A 185 1.21 22.05 8.10
C GLN A 185 2.57 21.33 8.09
N ASN A 186 2.82 20.44 9.05
CA ASN A 186 4.09 19.71 9.20
C ASN A 186 4.18 18.46 8.31
N SER A 187 3.04 17.92 7.88
CA SER A 187 3.00 16.67 7.11
C SER A 187 1.68 16.50 6.37
N GLU A 188 1.77 15.95 5.17
CA GLU A 188 0.65 15.51 4.35
C GLU A 188 0.62 13.99 4.28
N ALA A 189 -0.58 13.44 4.38
CA ALA A 189 -0.80 12.02 4.48
C ALA A 189 -1.46 11.49 3.20
N PHE A 190 -1.04 10.30 2.79
CA PHE A 190 -1.53 9.61 1.61
C PHE A 190 -1.70 8.12 1.90
N TRP A 191 -2.63 7.49 1.20
CA TRP A 191 -2.76 6.05 1.13
C TRP A 191 -2.18 5.56 -0.18
N ILE A 192 -1.27 4.60 -0.11
CA ILE A 192 -0.80 3.81 -1.25
C ILE A 192 -1.71 2.59 -1.30
N LEU A 193 -2.47 2.45 -2.37
CA LEU A 193 -3.38 1.33 -2.61
C LEU A 193 -2.94 0.62 -3.88
N VAL A 194 -2.69 -0.69 -3.80
CA VAL A 194 -2.42 -1.52 -4.96
C VAL A 194 -3.63 -2.38 -5.22
N GLU A 195 -4.23 -2.20 -6.39
CA GLU A 195 -5.49 -2.82 -6.79
C GLU A 195 -5.27 -3.79 -7.95
N ASP A 196 -6.17 -4.76 -8.04
CA ASP A 196 -6.26 -5.67 -9.18
C ASP A 196 -6.76 -4.98 -10.46
N VAL A 197 -6.93 -5.76 -11.53
CA VAL A 197 -7.31 -5.25 -12.87
C VAL A 197 -8.68 -4.58 -12.85
N ASP A 198 -9.59 -5.11 -12.05
CA ASP A 198 -10.99 -4.67 -11.97
C ASP A 198 -11.20 -3.58 -10.91
N SER A 199 -10.14 -3.19 -10.18
CA SER A 199 -10.21 -2.27 -9.04
C SER A 199 -11.26 -2.71 -8.01
N GLU A 200 -11.38 -4.01 -7.77
CA GLU A 200 -12.31 -4.59 -6.78
C GLU A 200 -11.57 -4.98 -5.50
N VAL A 201 -10.36 -5.50 -5.63
CA VAL A 201 -9.58 -6.03 -4.52
C VAL A 201 -8.30 -5.22 -4.29
N ILE A 202 -8.09 -4.79 -3.05
CA ILE A 202 -6.83 -4.19 -2.60
C ILE A 202 -5.85 -5.32 -2.25
N LEU A 203 -4.82 -5.48 -3.09
CA LEU A 203 -3.75 -6.46 -2.93
C LEU A 203 -2.74 -6.06 -1.86
N HIS A 204 -2.49 -4.75 -1.74
CA HIS A 204 -1.60 -4.17 -0.74
C HIS A 204 -2.05 -2.74 -0.43
N HIS A 205 -1.95 -2.33 0.84
CA HIS A 205 -2.10 -0.93 1.21
C HIS A 205 -1.08 -0.52 2.28
N GLU A 206 -0.64 0.72 2.22
CA GLU A 206 0.26 1.32 3.21
C GLU A 206 -0.06 2.81 3.39
N TYR A 207 0.15 3.31 4.61
CA TYR A 207 0.01 4.73 4.93
C TYR A 207 1.33 5.46 4.71
N PHE A 208 1.35 6.43 3.79
CA PHE A 208 2.50 7.24 3.47
C PHE A 208 2.38 8.64 4.06
N LEU A 209 3.38 9.06 4.85
CA LEU A 209 3.41 10.37 5.49
C LEU A 209 4.55 11.22 4.91
N LEU A 210 4.21 12.16 4.04
CA LEU A 210 5.14 13.14 3.49
C LEU A 210 5.37 14.26 4.52
N LYS A 211 6.59 14.37 5.05
CA LYS A 211 6.97 15.42 6.02
C LYS A 211 7.53 16.63 5.29
N SER A 212 7.27 17.83 5.82
CA SER A 212 7.72 19.09 5.21
C SER A 212 9.21 19.13 4.89
N LYS A 213 10.04 18.60 5.80
CA LYS A 213 11.50 18.51 5.63
C LYS A 213 11.99 17.66 4.45
N PHE A 214 11.13 16.78 3.94
CA PHE A 214 11.44 15.88 2.81
C PHE A 214 10.56 16.21 1.60
N ALA A 215 9.88 17.36 1.57
CA ALA A 215 8.88 17.68 0.56
C ALA A 215 9.44 17.81 -0.88
N GLN A 216 10.76 17.81 -1.06
CA GLN A 216 11.42 17.88 -2.37
C GLN A 216 12.18 16.59 -2.72
N ASP A 217 12.26 15.65 -1.78
CA ASP A 217 13.03 14.43 -1.96
C ASP A 217 12.16 13.34 -2.62
N GLU A 218 12.79 12.47 -3.40
CA GLU A 218 12.15 11.24 -3.87
C GLU A 218 12.02 10.24 -2.71
N HIS A 219 10.86 9.57 -2.63
CA HIS A 219 10.60 8.58 -1.60
C HIS A 219 10.42 7.21 -2.23
N ILE A 220 11.19 6.23 -1.76
CA ILE A 220 11.13 4.86 -2.26
C ILE A 220 10.36 4.01 -1.26
N VAL A 221 9.26 3.40 -1.72
CA VAL A 221 8.45 2.45 -0.95
C VAL A 221 8.56 1.08 -1.59
N LYS A 222 8.93 0.07 -0.79
CA LYS A 222 9.16 -1.30 -1.24
C LYS A 222 8.15 -2.23 -0.60
N PHE A 223 7.34 -2.87 -1.43
CA PHE A 223 6.35 -3.84 -0.98
C PHE A 223 6.26 -5.03 -1.93
N PHE A 224 5.57 -6.08 -1.49
CA PHE A 224 5.33 -7.27 -2.28
C PHE A 224 3.86 -7.37 -2.63
N VAL A 225 3.58 -7.76 -3.87
CA VAL A 225 2.22 -8.03 -4.33
C VAL A 225 2.12 -9.45 -4.85
N PRO A 226 1.02 -10.15 -4.56
CA PRO A 226 0.77 -11.46 -5.15
C PRO A 226 0.48 -11.30 -6.65
N VAL A 227 0.85 -12.32 -7.42
CA VAL A 227 0.46 -12.49 -8.81
C VAL A 227 -0.16 -13.85 -8.98
N PHE A 228 -1.24 -13.90 -9.76
CA PHE A 228 -2.02 -15.11 -9.99
C PHE A 228 -1.84 -15.58 -11.44
N GLU A 229 -2.03 -16.88 -11.66
CA GLU A 229 -2.15 -17.46 -13.00
C GLU A 229 -3.66 -17.67 -13.30
N PRO A 230 -4.20 -17.19 -14.43
CA PRO A 230 -3.51 -16.49 -15.52
C PRO A 230 -3.04 -15.08 -15.13
N LEU A 231 -1.86 -14.68 -15.66
CA LEU A 231 -1.24 -13.39 -15.37
C LEU A 231 -2.19 -12.25 -15.77
N PRO A 232 -2.62 -11.39 -14.82
CA PRO A 232 -3.42 -10.21 -15.16
C PRO A 232 -2.68 -9.27 -16.12
N PRO A 233 -3.38 -8.48 -16.95
CA PRO A 233 -2.74 -7.54 -17.86
C PRO A 233 -1.99 -6.41 -17.13
N GLN A 234 -2.54 -5.94 -16.01
CA GLN A 234 -1.97 -4.86 -15.22
C GLN A 234 -2.55 -4.83 -13.79
N TYR A 235 -1.84 -4.19 -12.88
CA TYR A 235 -2.40 -3.69 -11.63
C TYR A 235 -2.45 -2.17 -11.63
N PHE A 236 -3.13 -1.60 -10.65
CA PHE A 236 -3.16 -0.15 -10.45
C PHE A 236 -2.56 0.20 -9.10
N ILE A 237 -1.61 1.13 -9.10
CA ILE A 237 -1.14 1.77 -7.87
C ILE A 237 -1.84 3.13 -7.81
N ARG A 238 -2.73 3.30 -6.84
CA ARG A 238 -3.39 4.57 -6.53
C ARG A 238 -2.75 5.16 -5.28
N VAL A 239 -2.20 6.36 -5.40
CA VAL A 239 -1.76 7.15 -4.26
C VAL A 239 -2.75 8.30 -4.09
N VAL A 240 -3.52 8.26 -3.00
CA VAL A 240 -4.59 9.23 -2.76
C VAL A 240 -4.34 9.96 -1.45
N SER A 241 -4.54 11.27 -1.42
CA SER A 241 -4.41 12.03 -0.16
C SER A 241 -5.40 11.52 0.87
N ASP A 242 -5.06 11.54 2.16
CA ASP A 242 -6.00 11.24 3.24
C ASP A 242 -6.99 12.40 3.49
N LYS A 243 -6.57 13.64 3.16
CA LYS A 243 -7.28 14.87 3.52
C LYS A 243 -7.82 15.66 2.34
N TRP A 244 -7.13 15.63 1.20
CA TRP A 244 -7.43 16.48 0.05
C TRP A 244 -8.37 15.78 -0.94
N ILE A 245 -9.41 16.49 -1.36
CA ILE A 245 -10.33 16.06 -2.43
C ILE A 245 -9.70 16.41 -3.78
N GLY A 246 -9.67 15.45 -4.70
CA GLY A 246 -9.06 15.61 -6.03
C GLY A 246 -7.53 15.49 -6.05
N SER A 247 -6.90 15.13 -4.93
CA SER A 247 -5.47 14.79 -4.85
C SER A 247 -5.34 13.28 -4.92
N GLU A 248 -5.19 12.78 -6.14
CA GLU A 248 -5.08 11.38 -6.48
C GLU A 248 -4.15 11.22 -7.68
N THR A 249 -3.32 10.18 -7.65
CA THR A 249 -2.54 9.78 -8.82
C THR A 249 -2.63 8.27 -8.96
N GLN A 250 -3.05 7.81 -10.14
CA GLN A 250 -3.18 6.41 -10.47
C GLN A 250 -2.16 6.03 -11.53
N LEU A 251 -1.32 5.05 -11.22
CA LEU A 251 -0.29 4.52 -12.11
C LEU A 251 -0.66 3.09 -12.51
N PRO A 252 -0.96 2.82 -13.79
CA PRO A 252 -1.11 1.46 -14.28
C PRO A 252 0.25 0.75 -14.37
N VAL A 253 0.31 -0.44 -13.80
CA VAL A 253 1.49 -1.30 -13.75
C VAL A 253 1.28 -2.46 -14.71
N SER A 254 1.72 -2.30 -15.96
CA SER A 254 1.51 -3.31 -17.00
C SER A 254 2.45 -4.52 -16.85
N PHE A 255 1.91 -5.72 -17.00
CA PHE A 255 2.67 -6.97 -16.98
C PHE A 255 2.94 -7.55 -18.36
N ARG A 256 2.67 -6.80 -19.44
CA ARG A 256 2.82 -7.27 -20.83
C ARG A 256 4.22 -7.77 -21.16
N HIS A 257 5.25 -7.14 -20.61
CA HIS A 257 6.66 -7.48 -20.82
C HIS A 257 7.30 -8.13 -19.59
N LEU A 258 6.47 -8.57 -18.63
CA LEU A 258 6.95 -9.17 -17.40
C LEU A 258 7.37 -10.62 -17.64
N ILE A 259 8.65 -10.91 -17.46
CA ILE A 259 9.17 -12.27 -17.52
C ILE A 259 9.15 -12.84 -16.10
N LEU A 260 8.22 -13.73 -15.83
CA LEU A 260 8.18 -14.46 -14.56
C LEU A 260 9.30 -15.52 -14.55
N PRO A 261 9.94 -15.75 -13.38
CA PRO A 261 10.92 -16.82 -13.26
C PRO A 261 10.27 -18.19 -13.52
N GLU A 262 11.10 -19.17 -13.83
CA GLU A 262 10.63 -20.55 -13.93
C GLU A 262 10.10 -21.04 -12.59
N LYS A 263 9.19 -22.02 -12.64
CA LYS A 263 8.68 -22.63 -11.42
C LYS A 263 9.84 -23.39 -10.78
N TYR A 264 10.09 -23.14 -9.50
CA TYR A 264 11.15 -23.86 -8.80
C TYR A 264 10.86 -25.38 -8.83
N PRO A 265 11.90 -26.21 -8.98
CA PRO A 265 11.72 -27.65 -8.93
C PRO A 265 11.17 -28.06 -7.56
N PRO A 266 10.40 -29.16 -7.48
CA PRO A 266 9.96 -29.67 -6.18
C PRO A 266 11.18 -29.96 -5.30
N PRO A 267 11.08 -29.75 -3.97
CA PRO A 267 12.17 -30.10 -3.06
C PRO A 267 12.44 -31.61 -3.10
N THR A 268 13.69 -32.00 -2.88
CA THR A 268 14.07 -33.41 -2.73
C THR A 268 13.28 -34.03 -1.58
N GLU A 269 12.60 -35.14 -1.84
CA GLU A 269 11.83 -35.85 -0.83
C GLU A 269 12.73 -36.33 0.30
N LEU A 270 12.24 -36.19 1.55
CA LEU A 270 12.87 -36.79 2.71
C LEU A 270 12.47 -38.27 2.73
N LEU A 271 13.40 -39.13 2.38
CA LEU A 271 13.19 -40.57 2.35
C LEU A 271 13.09 -41.10 3.79
N ASP A 272 12.14 -42.00 4.03
CA ASP A 272 11.99 -42.70 5.31
C ASP A 272 13.07 -43.77 5.47
N LEU A 273 14.30 -43.30 5.66
CA LEU A 273 15.48 -44.13 5.85
C LEU A 273 15.55 -44.59 7.30
N GLN A 274 16.14 -45.76 7.50
CA GLN A 274 16.47 -46.21 8.84
C GLN A 274 17.41 -45.19 9.50
N PRO A 275 17.10 -44.71 10.73
CA PRO A 275 17.92 -43.72 11.40
C PRO A 275 19.38 -44.18 11.49
N LEU A 276 20.30 -43.33 11.06
CA LEU A 276 21.70 -43.69 11.00
C LEU A 276 22.33 -43.62 12.39
N PRO A 277 22.85 -44.73 12.95
CA PRO A 277 23.57 -44.69 14.21
C PRO A 277 24.93 -44.02 14.03
N ILE A 278 25.47 -43.44 15.11
CA ILE A 278 26.80 -42.81 15.10
C ILE A 278 27.91 -43.79 14.68
N THR A 279 27.72 -45.08 14.92
CA THR A 279 28.64 -46.17 14.50
C THR A 279 28.82 -46.28 12.99
N ALA A 280 27.97 -45.61 12.20
CA ALA A 280 28.16 -45.49 10.75
C ALA A 280 29.42 -44.70 10.36
N LEU A 281 30.01 -43.90 11.26
CA LEU A 281 31.26 -43.16 11.03
C LEU A 281 32.48 -44.09 10.92
N ARG A 282 32.42 -45.32 11.46
CA ARG A 282 33.47 -46.35 11.41
C ARG A 282 34.83 -45.89 11.95
N ASN A 283 34.82 -44.99 12.92
CA ASN A 283 36.03 -44.49 13.58
C ASN A 283 35.67 -44.09 15.02
N SER A 284 36.28 -44.77 15.99
CA SER A 284 35.99 -44.58 17.41
C SER A 284 36.24 -43.16 17.91
N LEU A 285 37.24 -42.47 17.34
CA LEU A 285 37.52 -41.07 17.69
C LEU A 285 36.40 -40.14 17.20
N PHE A 286 35.89 -40.37 16.00
CA PHE A 286 34.82 -39.54 15.44
C PHE A 286 33.48 -39.83 16.12
N GLU A 287 33.22 -41.08 16.46
CA GLU A 287 32.03 -41.50 17.21
C GLU A 287 31.98 -40.82 18.58
N SER A 288 33.12 -40.68 19.26
CA SER A 288 33.22 -40.06 20.58
C SER A 288 32.81 -38.58 20.62
N LEU A 289 32.90 -37.88 19.47
CA LEU A 289 32.49 -36.48 19.35
C LEU A 289 30.97 -36.29 19.47
N TYR A 290 30.20 -37.33 19.12
CA TYR A 290 28.74 -37.28 19.09
C TYR A 290 28.07 -38.16 20.15
N SER A 291 28.78 -39.14 20.72
CA SER A 291 28.21 -40.15 21.63
C SER A 291 27.51 -39.58 22.86
N GLU A 292 27.96 -38.43 23.37
CA GLU A 292 27.32 -37.75 24.52
C GLU A 292 26.13 -36.89 24.13
N ARG A 293 26.02 -36.50 22.85
CA ARG A 293 24.97 -35.60 22.36
C ARG A 293 23.74 -36.36 21.89
N PHE A 294 23.93 -37.40 21.08
CA PHE A 294 22.84 -38.19 20.52
C PHE A 294 23.32 -39.56 20.02
N PRO A 295 22.47 -40.61 20.08
CA PRO A 295 22.83 -41.95 19.63
C PRO A 295 22.63 -42.18 18.11
N ILE A 296 21.74 -41.39 17.49
CA ILE A 296 21.35 -41.49 16.08
C ILE A 296 21.34 -40.11 15.44
N PHE A 297 21.72 -40.04 14.17
CA PHE A 297 21.57 -38.84 13.36
C PHE A 297 20.11 -38.62 12.97
N ASN A 298 19.74 -37.36 12.75
CA ASN A 298 18.38 -37.03 12.31
C ASN A 298 18.13 -37.50 10.85
N PRO A 299 16.88 -37.50 10.36
CA PRO A 299 16.56 -37.99 9.02
C PRO A 299 17.29 -37.25 7.89
N ILE A 300 17.49 -35.93 8.02
CA ILE A 300 18.20 -35.13 7.01
C ILE A 300 19.67 -35.53 6.95
N GLN A 301 20.33 -35.59 8.12
CA GLN A 301 21.71 -36.04 8.26
C GLN A 301 21.88 -37.47 7.74
N THR A 302 20.94 -38.37 8.05
CA THR A 302 20.91 -39.75 7.56
C THR A 302 20.86 -39.81 6.04
N GLN A 303 20.00 -39.02 5.40
CA GLN A 303 19.87 -38.99 3.94
C GLN A 303 21.09 -38.41 3.23
N VAL A 304 21.70 -37.35 3.78
CA VAL A 304 22.88 -36.71 3.17
C VAL A 304 24.21 -37.40 3.52
N PHE A 305 24.23 -38.27 4.54
CA PHE A 305 25.44 -38.88 5.07
C PHE A 305 26.28 -39.57 3.98
N ASN A 306 25.65 -40.39 3.15
CA ASN A 306 26.38 -41.12 2.11
C ASN A 306 27.00 -40.17 1.07
N ALA A 307 26.28 -39.12 0.69
CA ALA A 307 26.78 -38.13 -0.27
C ALA A 307 27.95 -37.32 0.29
N ILE A 308 27.95 -36.99 1.59
CA ILE A 308 28.98 -36.13 2.20
C ILE A 308 30.16 -36.94 2.74
N TYR A 309 29.90 -38.06 3.42
CA TYR A 309 30.93 -38.83 4.12
C TYR A 309 31.57 -39.90 3.23
N ASN A 310 30.87 -40.38 2.19
CA ASN A 310 31.38 -41.44 1.30
C ASN A 310 31.72 -40.96 -0.13
N SER A 311 31.40 -39.72 -0.52
CA SER A 311 31.80 -39.10 -1.81
C SER A 311 32.64 -37.84 -1.62
N ASP A 312 33.36 -37.43 -2.67
CA ASP A 312 34.13 -36.18 -2.77
C ASP A 312 33.43 -35.12 -3.65
N ASP A 313 32.17 -35.37 -4.02
CA ASP A 313 31.39 -34.45 -4.82
C ASP A 313 31.01 -33.18 -4.04
N ASN A 314 30.80 -32.08 -4.75
CA ASN A 314 30.24 -30.88 -4.16
C ASN A 314 28.76 -31.11 -3.79
N VAL A 315 28.43 -30.94 -2.51
CA VAL A 315 27.07 -31.17 -1.98
C VAL A 315 26.42 -29.85 -1.56
N PHE A 316 25.17 -29.64 -1.98
CA PHE A 316 24.31 -28.58 -1.47
C PHE A 316 23.26 -29.15 -0.51
N VAL A 317 23.20 -28.64 0.73
CA VAL A 317 22.21 -29.04 1.74
C VAL A 317 21.29 -27.87 2.07
N GLY A 318 20.14 -27.82 1.39
CA GLY A 318 19.06 -26.88 1.67
C GLY A 318 18.08 -27.44 2.70
N ALA A 319 18.18 -27.00 3.96
CA ALA A 319 17.26 -27.40 5.02
C ALA A 319 16.94 -26.22 5.97
N PRO A 320 15.79 -26.23 6.67
CA PRO A 320 15.44 -25.21 7.65
C PRO A 320 16.50 -24.98 8.73
N THR A 321 16.49 -23.80 9.35
CA THR A 321 17.31 -23.54 10.54
C THR A 321 16.91 -24.49 11.67
N GLY A 322 17.90 -25.06 12.38
CA GLY A 322 17.66 -26.09 13.40
C GLY A 322 17.71 -27.54 12.89
N SER A 323 17.77 -27.78 11.57
CA SER A 323 17.87 -29.14 11.00
C SER A 323 19.25 -29.82 11.18
N GLY A 324 20.18 -29.24 11.95
CA GLY A 324 21.50 -29.82 12.19
C GLY A 324 22.45 -29.79 10.99
N LYS A 325 22.34 -28.76 10.12
CA LYS A 325 23.21 -28.57 8.94
C LYS A 325 24.70 -28.46 9.28
N THR A 326 25.03 -27.94 10.46
CA THR A 326 26.42 -27.85 10.95
C THR A 326 27.04 -29.24 11.06
N THR A 327 26.31 -30.23 11.55
CA THR A 327 26.77 -31.63 11.60
C THR A 327 27.00 -32.22 10.21
N CYS A 328 26.23 -31.79 9.20
CA CYS A 328 26.52 -32.16 7.81
C CYS A 328 27.86 -31.59 7.33
N ALA A 329 28.23 -30.36 7.73
CA ALA A 329 29.55 -29.81 7.44
C ALA A 329 30.66 -30.55 8.21
N GLU A 330 30.39 -30.95 9.46
CA GLU A 330 31.32 -31.78 10.25
C GLU A 330 31.59 -33.13 9.56
N PHE A 331 30.61 -33.78 8.93
CA PHE A 331 30.86 -34.99 8.12
C PHE A 331 31.91 -34.77 7.03
N ALA A 332 31.85 -33.64 6.32
CA ALA A 332 32.82 -33.32 5.27
C ALA A 332 34.24 -33.13 5.86
N ILE A 333 34.35 -32.48 7.03
CA ILE A 333 35.62 -32.29 7.73
C ILE A 333 36.20 -33.62 8.22
N LEU A 334 35.36 -34.49 8.78
CA LEU A 334 35.78 -35.83 9.24
C LEU A 334 36.25 -36.70 8.07
N ARG A 335 35.56 -36.64 6.92
CA ARG A 335 35.99 -37.30 5.69
C ARG A 335 37.35 -36.77 5.23
N MET A 336 37.53 -35.45 5.20
CA MET A 336 38.81 -34.81 4.83
C MET A 336 39.96 -35.34 5.69
N PHE A 337 39.80 -35.38 7.02
CA PHE A 337 40.83 -35.91 7.92
C PHE A 337 41.09 -37.41 7.75
N THR A 338 40.10 -38.17 7.27
CA THR A 338 40.30 -39.60 6.95
C THR A 338 41.19 -39.78 5.72
N GLN A 339 41.06 -38.91 4.72
CA GLN A 339 41.84 -38.98 3.48
C GLN A 339 43.22 -38.32 3.60
N ASN A 340 43.29 -37.15 4.25
CA ASN A 340 44.50 -36.40 4.46
C ASN A 340 44.51 -35.77 5.87
N PRO A 341 45.30 -36.32 6.81
CA PRO A 341 45.41 -35.78 8.16
C PRO A 341 45.89 -34.31 8.23
N GLU A 342 46.64 -33.84 7.22
CA GLU A 342 47.09 -32.45 7.11
C GLU A 342 46.17 -31.58 6.24
N GLY A 343 44.97 -32.09 5.92
CA GLY A 343 43.94 -31.38 5.18
C GLY A 343 43.54 -30.06 5.87
N ARG A 344 43.20 -29.06 5.06
CA ARG A 344 42.77 -27.74 5.53
C ARG A 344 41.35 -27.49 5.06
N CYS A 345 40.47 -27.16 6.00
CA CYS A 345 39.11 -26.74 5.73
C CYS A 345 38.97 -25.23 5.97
N VAL A 346 38.21 -24.56 5.11
CA VAL A 346 37.78 -23.17 5.32
C VAL A 346 36.27 -23.18 5.47
N TYR A 347 35.79 -22.89 6.68
CA TYR A 347 34.37 -22.72 6.97
C TYR A 347 34.02 -21.24 6.92
N VAL A 348 32.99 -20.89 6.13
CA VAL A 348 32.56 -19.50 5.96
C VAL A 348 31.15 -19.35 6.52
N ALA A 349 31.00 -18.47 7.52
CA ALA A 349 29.70 -18.04 8.03
C ALA A 349 29.47 -16.56 7.69
N PRO A 350 28.26 -16.15 7.29
CA PRO A 350 27.97 -14.77 6.90
C PRO A 350 27.95 -13.78 8.07
N LEU A 351 27.88 -14.27 9.31
CA LEU A 351 27.83 -13.46 10.52
C LEU A 351 28.98 -13.85 11.45
N GLU A 352 29.65 -12.85 12.03
CA GLU A 352 30.77 -13.07 12.95
C GLU A 352 30.37 -13.90 14.17
N ALA A 353 29.19 -13.63 14.74
CA ALA A 353 28.67 -14.39 15.89
C ALA A 353 28.49 -15.89 15.57
N LEU A 354 28.16 -16.25 14.33
CA LEU A 354 28.04 -17.65 13.89
C LEU A 354 29.39 -18.31 13.63
N ALA A 355 30.44 -17.52 13.37
CA ALA A 355 31.80 -18.03 13.23
C ALA A 355 32.48 -18.23 14.59
N GLN A 356 32.07 -17.45 15.61
CA GLN A 356 32.58 -17.56 16.98
C GLN A 356 31.89 -18.68 17.78
N GLN A 357 30.64 -18.98 17.46
CA GLN A 357 29.87 -20.09 18.04
C GLN A 357 30.34 -21.43 17.50
#